data_AF-A0A7C7W4G2-F1
#
_entry.id   AF-A0A7C7W4G2-F1
#
_cell.length_a   1.000
_cell.length_b   1.000
_cell.length_c   1.000
_cell.angle_alpha   90.00
_cell.angle_beta   90.00
_cell.angle_gamma   90.00
#
_symmetry.space_group_name_H-M   'P 1'
#
loop_
_entity.id
_entity.type
_entity.pdbx_description
1 polymer ?
#
loop_
_entity_poly.entity_id
_entity_poly.type
_entity_poly.pdbx_seq_one_letter_code
_entity_poly.pdbx_strand_id
1 'polypeptide(L)'
;MQTKAGDILVNSPPETLKYLVAAGLDIPKFVLLPPDVPVGRYLGSSGFVHMGTNYASVEFLLYANYFLNGGNQTTIITATESQKRRIGQILQETISGPADPAEYYPHPWVQRECAAIAHYSPLGRATRPDDLAIIRSIENDGGVLDNQVEIRLEGQEYVFIEANKEVARVSTIIDETPMPLMLPPPQPIQRREITLQFIGGSDGFDPRGITTCFLAYFGATGKDTAILFDVAAYLRVRLGSLNISTNQISDVFISHLHEDHIAGLPELLLMGNVRVRLITSQTIYRSLLRLLSAMMALPQEDIAILFDYSPLEPERPLQIDGKKFEAIYSIHTIPTLAVRVNGLYYSGDMRYNEAWFDELTGKNVLSPTRRRELIEFAQEASILVQDAGGGSIHTSVTAEVLKSLTRKNQQVILTHTPKHKQKLPPAYKTYKNIAFAETGLVTAVGEPLDEPGEAERLETISACPLYARLSISERSLLAQSVTVDTWADGETILAPEKNHEGSVYIVHQGLVETWKDKKRIRVIGRGASIGERCALMAETPSRSARAHGEVQ
;
A
#
# COMPACT_ATOMS: atom_id res chain seq x y z
N MET A 1 -16.12 19.84 -3.03
CA MET A 1 -17.34 20.67 -3.11
C MET A 1 -17.09 21.93 -2.31
N GLN A 2 -17.23 23.11 -2.93
CA GLN A 2 -17.06 24.38 -2.22
C GLN A 2 -18.39 24.81 -1.61
N THR A 3 -18.42 25.12 -0.32
CA THR A 3 -19.65 25.51 0.39
C THR A 3 -19.39 26.69 1.31
N LYS A 4 -20.44 27.31 1.86
CA LYS A 4 -20.31 28.37 2.87
C LYS A 4 -19.60 27.91 4.15
N ALA A 5 -19.76 26.66 4.56
CA ALA A 5 -19.04 26.09 5.70
C ALA A 5 -17.54 25.87 5.40
N GLY A 6 -17.13 25.94 4.13
CA GLY A 6 -15.78 25.64 3.65
C GLY A 6 -15.78 24.50 2.63
N ASP A 7 -14.59 24.09 2.22
CA ASP A 7 -14.43 23.00 1.27
C ASP A 7 -14.73 21.64 1.92
N ILE A 8 -15.51 20.83 1.21
CA ILE A 8 -15.87 19.47 1.59
C ILE A 8 -15.26 18.52 0.56
N LEU A 9 -14.35 17.65 1.02
CA LEU A 9 -13.85 16.53 0.24
C LEU A 9 -14.93 15.44 0.21
N VAL A 10 -15.39 15.05 -0.98
CA VAL A 10 -16.38 13.97 -1.14
C VAL A 10 -15.67 12.71 -1.61
N ASN A 11 -15.76 11.66 -0.80
CA ASN A 11 -14.95 10.45 -0.82
C ASN A 11 -13.47 10.71 -0.54
N SER A 12 -12.76 9.71 -0.03
CA SER A 12 -11.33 9.84 0.25
C SER A 12 -10.61 8.55 -0.11
N PRO A 13 -10.24 8.33 -1.39
CA PRO A 13 -9.37 7.21 -1.76
C PRO A 13 -7.96 7.39 -1.21
N PRO A 14 -7.09 6.37 -1.27
CA PRO A 14 -5.71 6.50 -0.80
C PRO A 14 -4.96 7.59 -1.57
N GLU A 15 -3.93 8.14 -0.95
CA GLU A 15 -3.10 9.22 -1.51
C GLU A 15 -3.85 10.53 -1.78
N THR A 16 -5.10 10.72 -1.32
CA THR A 16 -5.87 11.96 -1.56
C THR A 16 -5.10 13.23 -1.17
N LEU A 17 -4.36 13.20 -0.05
CA LEU A 17 -3.48 14.31 0.34
C LEU A 17 -2.48 14.68 -0.76
N LYS A 18 -1.85 13.67 -1.39
CA LYS A 18 -0.88 13.86 -2.47
C LYS A 18 -1.53 14.56 -3.67
N TYR A 19 -2.77 14.19 -4.04
CA TYR A 19 -3.51 14.88 -5.11
C TYR A 19 -3.80 16.33 -4.77
N LEU A 20 -4.25 16.61 -3.54
CA LEU A 20 -4.52 17.98 -3.11
C LEU A 20 -3.26 18.84 -3.19
N VAL A 21 -2.13 18.33 -2.66
CA VAL A 21 -0.84 19.03 -2.71
C VAL A 21 -0.36 19.21 -4.17
N ALA A 22 -0.46 18.19 -5.02
CA ALA A 22 -0.06 18.27 -6.42
C ALA A 22 -0.90 19.28 -7.21
N ALA A 23 -2.19 19.41 -6.88
CA ALA A 23 -3.10 20.36 -7.49
C ALA A 23 -3.01 21.78 -6.90
N GLY A 24 -2.21 21.98 -5.84
CA GLY A 24 -2.14 23.25 -5.12
C GLY A 24 -3.44 23.63 -4.41
N LEU A 25 -4.23 22.64 -4.00
CA LEU A 25 -5.48 22.81 -3.28
C LEU A 25 -5.25 22.78 -1.77
N ASP A 26 -6.02 23.59 -1.04
CA ASP A 26 -6.06 23.53 0.42
C ASP A 26 -6.60 22.18 0.89
N ILE A 27 -6.15 21.75 2.06
CA ILE A 27 -6.58 20.49 2.67
C ILE A 27 -7.95 20.73 3.32
N PRO A 28 -9.02 20.08 2.84
CA PRO A 28 -10.35 20.32 3.37
C PRO A 28 -10.47 19.92 4.84
N LYS A 29 -11.18 20.75 5.61
CA LYS A 29 -11.52 20.44 7.01
C LYS A 29 -12.62 19.39 7.11
N PHE A 30 -13.46 19.28 6.08
CA PHE A 30 -14.60 18.36 6.05
C PHE A 30 -14.36 17.24 5.04
N VAL A 31 -14.57 16.00 5.46
CA VAL A 31 -14.49 14.81 4.60
C VAL A 31 -15.82 14.06 4.69
N LEU A 32 -16.54 13.99 3.58
CA LEU A 32 -17.78 13.22 3.45
C LEU A 32 -17.47 11.86 2.83
N LEU A 33 -17.64 10.79 3.61
CA LEU A 33 -17.38 9.41 3.16
C LEU A 33 -18.52 8.86 2.32
N PRO A 34 -18.27 7.90 1.41
CA PRO A 34 -19.34 7.25 0.66
C PRO A 34 -20.26 6.43 1.58
N PRO A 35 -21.53 6.21 1.20
CA PRO A 35 -22.36 5.19 1.84
C PRO A 35 -21.78 3.80 1.57
N ASP A 36 -22.13 2.83 2.41
CA ASP A 36 -21.60 1.48 2.27
C ASP A 36 -22.01 0.82 0.96
N VAL A 37 -21.06 0.08 0.37
CA VAL A 37 -21.40 -0.91 -0.64
C VAL A 37 -21.92 -2.18 0.06
N PRO A 38 -23.14 -2.64 -0.26
CA PRO A 38 -23.64 -3.90 0.27
C PRO A 38 -22.77 -5.08 -0.19
N VAL A 39 -22.54 -6.02 0.73
CA VAL A 39 -21.79 -7.27 0.48
C VAL A 39 -22.37 -7.98 -0.74
N GLY A 40 -21.49 -8.43 -1.64
CA GLY A 40 -21.88 -9.23 -2.82
C GLY A 40 -22.55 -8.46 -3.94
N ARG A 41 -22.78 -7.14 -3.79
CA ARG A 41 -23.40 -6.31 -4.85
C ARG A 41 -22.47 -6.11 -6.04
N TYR A 42 -21.19 -5.86 -5.78
CA TYR A 42 -20.17 -5.68 -6.81
C TYR A 42 -18.92 -6.46 -6.43
N LEU A 43 -18.24 -7.04 -7.42
CA LEU A 43 -17.00 -7.78 -7.19
C LEU A 43 -15.95 -6.86 -6.53
N GLY A 44 -15.28 -7.39 -5.50
CA GLY A 44 -14.25 -6.68 -4.75
C GLY A 44 -14.76 -5.40 -4.05
N SER A 45 -16.05 -5.33 -3.71
CA SER A 45 -16.63 -4.17 -3.04
C SER A 45 -17.46 -4.57 -1.83
N SER A 46 -17.21 -3.92 -0.70
CA SER A 46 -17.93 -4.10 0.55
C SER A 46 -17.54 -3.00 1.54
N GLY A 47 -18.52 -2.45 2.28
CA GLY A 47 -18.26 -1.37 3.24
C GLY A 47 -17.70 -0.13 2.55
N PHE A 48 -16.54 0.35 3.00
CA PHE A 48 -15.82 1.49 2.40
C PHE A 48 -14.99 1.13 1.18
N VAL A 49 -14.88 -0.17 0.84
CA VAL A 49 -14.07 -0.65 -0.27
C VAL A 49 -14.92 -0.74 -1.53
N HIS A 50 -14.49 -0.04 -2.59
CA HIS A 50 -15.08 -0.09 -3.92
C HIS A 50 -14.03 -0.59 -4.90
N MET A 51 -14.31 -1.72 -5.57
CA MET A 51 -13.42 -2.35 -6.55
C MET A 51 -11.96 -2.50 -6.06
N GLY A 52 -11.80 -2.96 -4.81
CA GLY A 52 -10.49 -3.15 -4.18
C GLY A 52 -9.87 -1.89 -3.56
N THR A 53 -10.44 -0.70 -3.76
CA THR A 53 -9.90 0.55 -3.20
C THR A 53 -10.72 1.03 -2.00
N ASN A 54 -10.06 1.35 -0.89
CA ASN A 54 -10.71 1.97 0.28
C ASN A 54 -11.00 3.45 0.03
N TYR A 55 -12.27 3.88 0.10
CA TYR A 55 -12.67 5.28 -0.06
C TYR A 55 -12.91 6.02 1.27
N ALA A 56 -12.45 5.43 2.37
CA ALA A 56 -12.35 6.03 3.70
C ALA A 56 -10.90 6.17 4.19
N SER A 57 -10.01 6.49 3.26
CA SER A 57 -8.56 6.69 3.47
C SER A 57 -8.28 8.13 3.87
N VAL A 58 -8.19 8.40 5.17
CA VAL A 58 -8.17 9.76 5.72
C VAL A 58 -6.96 10.06 6.59
N GLU A 59 -6.12 9.08 6.92
CA GLU A 59 -5.09 9.20 7.97
C GLU A 59 -4.14 10.39 7.71
N PHE A 60 -3.62 10.48 6.49
CA PHE A 60 -2.71 11.57 6.12
C PHE A 60 -3.39 12.94 6.04
N LEU A 61 -4.69 13.01 5.73
CA LEU A 61 -5.44 14.26 5.79
C LEU A 61 -5.54 14.75 7.25
N LEU A 62 -5.79 13.82 8.19
CA LEU A 62 -5.83 14.12 9.62
C LEU A 62 -4.48 14.63 10.12
N TYR A 63 -3.39 13.95 9.78
CA TYR A 63 -2.04 14.38 10.16
C TYR A 63 -1.69 15.74 9.58
N ALA A 64 -2.00 15.99 8.30
CA ALA A 64 -1.70 17.27 7.68
C ALA A 64 -2.50 18.42 8.31
N ASN A 65 -3.80 18.23 8.56
CA ASN A 65 -4.62 19.26 9.22
C ASN A 65 -4.16 19.54 10.66
N TYR A 66 -3.82 18.50 11.42
CA TYR A 66 -3.45 18.67 12.82
C TYR A 66 -2.00 19.13 13.01
N PHE A 67 -1.03 18.44 12.42
CA PHE A 67 0.39 18.72 12.66
C PHE A 67 0.97 19.82 11.77
N LEU A 68 0.43 20.03 10.57
CA LEU A 68 0.95 21.02 9.61
C LEU A 68 0.08 22.28 9.53
N ASN A 69 -1.23 22.17 9.75
CA ASN A 69 -2.18 23.29 9.64
C ASN A 69 -2.72 23.76 11.00
N GLY A 70 -1.84 23.92 12.00
CA GLY A 70 -2.16 24.67 13.22
C GLY A 70 -3.06 23.96 14.24
N GLY A 71 -3.07 22.63 14.29
CA GLY A 71 -3.84 21.86 15.27
C GLY A 71 -5.32 21.69 14.92
N ASN A 72 -5.69 21.87 13.65
CA ASN A 72 -7.08 21.80 13.22
C ASN A 72 -7.58 20.35 13.18
N GLN A 73 -8.73 20.11 13.80
CA GLN A 73 -9.42 18.83 13.69
C GLN A 73 -10.18 18.73 12.37
N THR A 74 -10.10 17.58 11.73
CA THR A 74 -10.89 17.27 10.53
C THR A 74 -12.26 16.72 10.97
N THR A 75 -13.33 17.19 10.35
CA THR A 75 -14.67 16.61 10.56
C THR A 75 -14.95 15.55 9.50
N ILE A 76 -15.02 14.29 9.94
CA ILE A 76 -15.40 13.15 9.10
C ILE A 76 -16.91 12.96 9.20
N ILE A 77 -17.58 12.91 8.05
CA ILE A 77 -19.03 12.80 7.94
C ILE A 77 -19.34 11.48 7.26
N THR A 78 -20.18 10.68 7.92
CA THR A 78 -20.63 9.37 7.44
C THR A 78 -22.13 9.38 7.20
N ALA A 79 -22.63 8.49 6.34
CA ALA A 79 -24.08 8.39 6.12
C ALA A 79 -24.77 7.79 7.36
N THR A 80 -24.18 6.75 7.96
CA THR A 80 -24.77 5.98 9.06
C THR A 80 -23.92 5.98 10.33
N GLU A 81 -24.54 5.73 11.48
CA GLU A 81 -23.83 5.57 12.75
C GLU A 81 -22.93 4.32 12.75
N SER A 82 -23.32 3.28 12.01
CA SER A 82 -22.48 2.08 11.82
C SER A 82 -21.14 2.44 11.16
N GLN A 83 -21.17 3.26 10.11
CA GLN A 83 -19.97 3.77 9.46
C GLN A 83 -19.12 4.62 10.40
N LYS A 84 -19.74 5.52 11.18
CA LYS A 84 -19.04 6.31 12.21
C LYS A 84 -18.28 5.44 13.21
N ARG A 85 -18.88 4.36 13.72
CA ARG A 85 -18.18 3.41 14.60
C ARG A 85 -17.03 2.70 13.90
N ARG A 86 -17.23 2.24 12.67
CA ARG A 86 -16.20 1.52 11.90
C ARG A 86 -15.02 2.41 11.53
N ILE A 87 -15.24 3.66 11.08
CA ILE A 87 -14.11 4.57 10.81
C ILE A 87 -13.36 4.92 12.11
N GLY A 88 -14.05 5.05 13.25
CA GLY A 88 -13.40 5.17 14.55
C GLY A 88 -12.49 3.98 14.87
N GLN A 89 -12.94 2.74 14.59
CA GLN A 89 -12.12 1.54 14.77
C GLN A 89 -10.90 1.52 13.83
N ILE A 90 -11.06 1.91 12.57
CA ILE A 90 -9.94 2.00 11.61
C ILE A 90 -8.89 2.98 12.15
N LEU A 91 -9.31 4.19 12.52
CA LEU A 91 -8.42 5.21 13.08
C LEU A 91 -7.75 4.77 14.38
N GLN A 92 -8.46 4.01 15.23
CA GLN A 92 -7.87 3.45 16.44
C GLN A 92 -6.71 2.51 16.10
N GLU A 93 -6.91 1.56 15.18
CA GLU A 93 -5.85 0.59 14.83
C GLU A 93 -4.69 1.26 14.08
N THR A 94 -4.94 2.23 13.20
CA THR A 94 -3.85 2.86 12.43
C THR A 94 -3.09 3.94 13.21
N ILE A 95 -3.76 4.83 13.95
CA ILE A 95 -3.09 5.96 14.63
C ILE A 95 -2.56 5.58 16.01
N SER A 96 -3.27 4.72 16.74
CA SER A 96 -2.97 4.42 18.15
C SER A 96 -2.63 2.95 18.41
N GLY A 97 -2.82 2.07 17.42
CA GLY A 97 -2.70 0.63 17.59
C GLY A 97 -3.84 0.03 18.41
N PRO A 98 -3.74 -1.27 18.75
CA PRO A 98 -4.76 -1.95 19.55
C PRO A 98 -5.03 -1.23 20.87
N ALA A 99 -6.31 -0.97 21.16
CA ALA A 99 -6.73 -0.28 22.38
C ALA A 99 -6.65 -1.18 23.62
N ASP A 100 -6.97 -2.47 23.46
CA ASP A 100 -6.96 -3.44 24.55
C ASP A 100 -5.53 -3.92 24.84
N PRO A 101 -4.99 -3.71 26.07
CA PRO A 101 -3.69 -4.21 26.47
C PRO A 101 -3.50 -5.72 26.29
N ALA A 102 -4.58 -6.51 26.32
CA ALA A 102 -4.52 -7.96 26.11
C ALA A 102 -4.05 -8.33 24.69
N GLU A 103 -4.24 -7.45 23.71
CA GLU A 103 -3.82 -7.66 22.32
C GLU A 103 -2.30 -7.64 22.16
N TYR A 104 -1.57 -7.10 23.15
CA TYR A 104 -0.11 -7.06 23.15
C TYR A 104 0.51 -8.27 23.82
N TYR A 105 -0.26 -9.22 24.35
CA TYR A 105 0.29 -10.44 24.94
C TYR A 105 0.92 -11.33 23.84
N PRO A 106 2.14 -11.90 24.03
CA PRO A 106 2.91 -11.98 25.28
C PRO A 106 3.91 -10.83 25.53
N HIS A 107 3.90 -9.79 24.69
CA HIS A 107 4.83 -8.65 24.70
C HIS A 107 4.18 -7.34 25.16
N PRO A 108 3.62 -7.23 26.40
CA PRO A 108 2.93 -6.02 26.86
C PRO A 108 3.85 -4.78 26.97
N TRP A 109 5.16 -4.97 26.84
CA TRP A 109 6.13 -3.89 26.76
C TRP A 109 6.03 -3.11 25.44
N VAL A 110 5.58 -3.75 24.34
CA VAL A 110 5.42 -3.09 23.03
C VAL A 110 4.49 -1.90 23.13
N GLN A 111 3.35 -2.04 23.83
CA GLN A 111 2.40 -0.93 24.05
C GLN A 111 3.05 0.27 24.73
N ARG A 112 3.94 0.02 25.72
CA ARG A 112 4.63 1.09 26.46
C ARG A 112 5.66 1.79 25.59
N GLU A 113 6.41 1.03 24.79
CA GLU A 113 7.36 1.61 23.82
C GLU A 113 6.61 2.46 22.79
N CYS A 114 5.54 1.93 22.19
CA CYS A 114 4.69 2.67 21.25
C CYS A 114 4.16 3.99 21.84
N ALA A 115 3.60 3.95 23.04
CA ALA A 115 3.10 5.14 23.72
C ALA A 115 4.20 6.18 24.02
N ALA A 116 5.43 5.74 24.30
CA ALA A 116 6.57 6.63 24.51
C ALA A 116 7.02 7.31 23.21
N ILE A 117 6.94 6.60 22.07
CA ILE A 117 7.33 7.15 20.76
C ILE A 117 6.26 8.06 20.19
N ALA A 118 5.00 7.69 20.35
CA ALA A 118 3.86 8.49 19.92
C ALA A 118 3.65 9.76 20.78
N HIS A 119 4.46 9.97 21.83
CA HIS A 119 4.32 11.11 22.73
C HIS A 119 4.44 12.44 21.98
N TYR A 120 3.40 13.25 22.08
CA TYR A 120 3.34 14.57 21.49
C TYR A 120 3.40 15.64 22.59
N SER A 121 4.52 16.35 22.69
CA SER A 121 4.81 17.29 23.78
C SER A 121 3.70 18.31 24.05
N PRO A 122 3.03 18.91 23.03
CA PRO A 122 1.93 19.84 23.27
C PRO A 122 0.73 19.24 24.01
N LEU A 123 0.51 17.92 23.94
CA LEU A 123 -0.56 17.24 24.68
C LEU A 123 -0.06 16.57 25.97
N GLY A 124 1.25 16.39 26.13
CA GLY A 124 1.84 15.63 27.24
C GLY A 124 1.51 14.14 27.24
N ARG A 125 1.00 13.61 26.11
CA ARG A 125 0.65 12.19 25.90
C ARG A 125 0.72 11.85 24.40
N ALA A 126 0.51 10.58 24.07
CA ALA A 126 0.30 10.17 22.69
C ALA A 126 -0.98 10.79 22.10
N THR A 127 -0.94 11.14 20.82
CA THR A 127 -2.11 11.58 20.05
C THR A 127 -3.10 10.43 19.88
N ARG A 128 -4.39 10.76 19.91
CA ARG A 128 -5.51 9.84 19.74
C ARG A 128 -6.35 10.25 18.52
N PRO A 129 -7.16 9.34 17.94
CA PRO A 129 -8.08 9.68 16.87
C PRO A 129 -8.95 10.91 17.18
N ASP A 130 -9.47 11.01 18.41
CA ASP A 130 -10.32 12.12 18.85
C ASP A 130 -9.58 13.48 18.97
N ASP A 131 -8.25 13.48 18.99
CA ASP A 131 -7.47 14.74 18.88
C ASP A 131 -7.43 15.22 17.44
N LEU A 132 -7.43 14.31 16.47
CA LEU A 132 -7.25 14.62 15.06
C LEU A 132 -8.57 14.81 14.30
N ALA A 133 -9.62 14.13 14.75
CA ALA A 133 -10.89 14.07 14.04
C ALA A 133 -12.12 14.21 14.94
N ILE A 134 -13.15 14.84 14.39
CA ILE A 134 -14.52 14.79 14.88
C ILE A 134 -15.32 13.93 13.90
N ILE A 135 -15.94 12.85 14.36
CA ILE A 135 -16.69 11.93 13.50
C ILE A 135 -18.19 12.11 13.73
N ARG A 136 -18.95 12.40 12.67
CA ARG A 136 -20.40 12.62 12.70
C ARG A 136 -21.11 11.67 11.74
N SER A 137 -22.37 11.35 12.02
CA SER A 137 -23.23 10.57 11.13
C SER A 137 -24.45 11.40 10.70
N ILE A 138 -24.80 11.38 9.41
CA ILE A 138 -26.01 12.08 8.93
C ILE A 138 -27.25 11.49 9.61
N GLU A 139 -27.31 10.15 9.74
CA GLU A 139 -28.39 9.41 10.39
C GLU A 139 -28.77 9.93 11.79
N ASN A 140 -27.78 10.20 12.66
CA ASN A 140 -28.06 10.65 14.04
C ASN A 140 -27.85 12.16 14.25
N ASP A 141 -26.87 12.76 13.59
CA ASP A 141 -26.45 14.16 13.81
C ASP A 141 -27.12 15.16 12.83
N GLY A 142 -27.92 14.68 11.87
CA GLY A 142 -28.76 15.50 10.99
C GLY A 142 -28.04 16.19 9.83
N GLY A 143 -26.78 15.87 9.56
CA GLY A 143 -26.03 16.34 8.38
C GLY A 143 -25.78 17.85 8.31
N VAL A 144 -26.03 18.61 9.38
CA VAL A 144 -25.81 20.06 9.44
C VAL A 144 -24.36 20.37 9.83
N LEU A 145 -23.66 21.13 8.98
CA LEU A 145 -22.29 21.61 9.17
C LEU A 145 -22.27 23.13 9.41
N ASP A 146 -21.62 23.53 10.50
CA ASP A 146 -21.41 24.93 10.92
C ASP A 146 -22.66 25.83 10.86
N ASN A 147 -23.85 25.24 10.99
CA ASN A 147 -25.17 25.89 10.82
C ASN A 147 -25.35 26.61 9.47
N GLN A 148 -24.57 26.25 8.45
CA GLN A 148 -24.55 26.92 7.15
C GLN A 148 -24.92 25.99 5.99
N VAL A 149 -24.57 24.71 6.11
CA VAL A 149 -24.75 23.70 5.07
C VAL A 149 -25.45 22.49 5.67
N GLU A 150 -26.50 22.01 5.01
CA GLU A 150 -27.15 20.74 5.33
C GLU A 150 -26.82 19.73 4.23
N ILE A 151 -26.41 18.53 4.62
CA ILE A 151 -26.12 17.41 3.72
C ILE A 151 -27.18 16.33 3.94
N ARG A 152 -27.87 15.95 2.88
CA ARG A 152 -28.83 14.83 2.87
C ARG A 152 -28.34 13.72 1.95
N LEU A 153 -28.64 12.48 2.31
CA LEU A 153 -28.50 11.34 1.41
C LEU A 153 -29.87 11.01 0.82
N GLU A 154 -30.05 11.27 -0.48
CA GLU A 154 -31.28 10.99 -1.22
C GLU A 154 -30.99 9.91 -2.27
N GLY A 155 -31.35 8.66 -1.95
CA GLY A 155 -31.06 7.53 -2.84
C GLY A 155 -29.55 7.28 -3.01
N GLN A 156 -29.01 7.56 -4.19
CA GLN A 156 -27.59 7.41 -4.52
C GLN A 156 -26.89 8.75 -4.72
N GLU A 157 -27.39 9.80 -4.07
CA GLU A 157 -26.86 11.15 -4.21
C GLU A 157 -26.78 11.86 -2.86
N TYR A 158 -25.67 12.54 -2.64
CA TYR A 158 -25.55 13.55 -1.60
C TYR A 158 -26.06 14.89 -2.11
N VAL A 159 -26.99 15.49 -1.37
CA VAL A 159 -27.60 16.78 -1.67
C VAL A 159 -27.12 17.82 -0.67
N PHE A 160 -26.53 18.90 -1.18
CA PHE A 160 -25.99 19.99 -0.38
C PHE A 160 -26.97 21.17 -0.42
N ILE A 161 -27.41 21.62 0.75
CA ILE A 161 -28.43 22.66 0.90
C ILE A 161 -27.85 23.82 1.70
N GLU A 162 -27.98 25.04 1.18
CA GLU A 162 -27.63 26.28 1.86
C GLU A 162 -28.83 27.23 1.86
N ALA A 163 -29.18 27.80 3.02
CA ALA A 163 -30.32 28.71 3.16
C ALA A 163 -31.62 28.17 2.50
N ASN A 164 -31.91 26.87 2.71
CA ASN A 164 -33.03 26.14 2.14
C ASN A 164 -33.03 26.01 0.60
N LYS A 165 -31.88 26.17 -0.06
CA LYS A 165 -31.72 25.92 -1.50
C LYS A 165 -30.67 24.86 -1.77
N GLU A 166 -30.98 23.91 -2.65
CA GLU A 166 -30.00 22.97 -3.18
C GLU A 166 -28.92 23.74 -3.96
N VAL A 167 -27.67 23.58 -3.56
CA VAL A 167 -26.50 24.20 -4.21
C VAL A 167 -25.67 23.20 -5.00
N ALA A 168 -25.75 21.91 -4.65
CA ALA A 168 -25.13 20.85 -5.43
C ALA A 168 -25.77 19.49 -5.13
N ARG A 169 -25.56 18.57 -6.08
CA ARG A 169 -25.92 17.17 -6.01
C ARG A 169 -24.75 16.35 -6.52
N VAL A 170 -24.28 15.41 -5.70
CA VAL A 170 -23.09 14.61 -5.99
C VAL A 170 -23.43 13.14 -5.87
N SER A 171 -23.20 12.38 -6.93
CA SER A 171 -23.41 10.93 -6.96
C SER A 171 -22.55 10.22 -5.92
N THR A 172 -23.12 9.21 -5.25
CA THR A 172 -22.41 8.28 -4.38
C THR A 172 -21.86 7.06 -5.13
N ILE A 173 -22.18 6.94 -6.42
CA ILE A 173 -21.69 5.86 -7.28
C ILE A 173 -20.22 6.11 -7.63
N ILE A 174 -19.40 5.12 -7.29
CA ILE A 174 -17.98 5.06 -7.65
C ILE A 174 -17.81 3.91 -8.66
N ASP A 175 -17.75 4.24 -9.94
CA ASP A 175 -17.73 3.28 -11.05
C ASP A 175 -16.54 3.47 -12.02
N GLU A 176 -15.55 4.25 -11.61
CA GLU A 176 -14.29 4.47 -12.33
C GLU A 176 -13.11 3.89 -11.57
N THR A 177 -12.13 3.33 -12.30
CA THR A 177 -10.87 2.90 -11.71
C THR A 177 -9.99 4.13 -11.40
N PRO A 178 -9.63 4.37 -10.13
CA PRO A 178 -8.72 5.45 -9.77
C PRO A 178 -7.33 5.18 -10.35
N MET A 179 -6.63 6.25 -10.76
CA MET A 179 -5.25 6.16 -11.26
C MET A 179 -4.31 6.95 -10.38
N PRO A 180 -3.18 6.37 -9.93
CA PRO A 180 -2.19 7.04 -9.09
C PRO A 180 -1.53 8.23 -9.81
N LEU A 181 -1.00 9.19 -9.04
CA LEU A 181 -0.21 10.32 -9.59
C LEU A 181 1.10 9.84 -10.25
N MET A 182 1.65 8.74 -9.73
CA MET A 182 2.94 8.20 -10.12
C MET A 182 2.82 6.71 -10.40
N LEU A 183 3.40 6.30 -11.54
CA LEU A 183 3.68 4.91 -11.87
C LEU A 183 5.19 4.68 -11.80
N PRO A 184 5.64 3.56 -11.24
CA PRO A 184 7.06 3.22 -11.30
C PRO A 184 7.47 2.92 -12.74
N PRO A 185 8.61 3.46 -13.20
CA PRO A 185 9.10 3.18 -14.55
C PRO A 185 9.51 1.70 -14.65
N PRO A 186 9.19 1.02 -15.76
CA PRO A 186 9.69 -0.32 -16.00
C PRO A 186 11.23 -0.31 -16.02
N GLN A 187 11.84 -1.32 -15.41
CA GLN A 187 13.29 -1.52 -15.41
C GLN A 187 13.59 -2.98 -15.72
N PRO A 188 14.54 -3.28 -16.61
CA PRO A 188 15.05 -4.63 -16.77
C PRO A 188 15.58 -5.16 -15.44
N ILE A 189 15.26 -6.42 -15.14
CA ILE A 189 15.75 -7.08 -13.93
C ILE A 189 16.68 -8.21 -14.39
N GLN A 190 17.89 -8.23 -13.83
CA GLN A 190 18.73 -9.42 -13.85
C GLN A 190 18.74 -9.98 -12.44
N ARG A 191 18.17 -11.18 -12.25
CA ARG A 191 18.16 -11.79 -10.92
C ARG A 191 19.56 -12.09 -10.42
N ARG A 192 19.71 -11.96 -9.11
CA ARG A 192 20.85 -12.41 -8.31
C ARG A 192 20.35 -13.14 -7.07
N GLU A 193 21.27 -13.64 -6.24
CA GLU A 193 20.95 -14.30 -4.96
C GLU A 193 19.92 -13.53 -4.12
N ILE A 194 20.08 -12.20 -4.00
CA ILE A 194 19.07 -11.30 -3.46
C ILE A 194 18.84 -10.17 -4.46
N THR A 195 17.61 -10.02 -4.94
CA THR A 195 17.21 -8.92 -5.81
C THR A 195 16.03 -8.20 -5.18
N LEU A 196 16.11 -6.87 -5.08
CA LEU A 196 15.02 -6.00 -4.66
C LEU A 196 14.57 -5.14 -5.82
N GLN A 197 13.25 -5.00 -5.97
CA GLN A 197 12.64 -4.09 -6.91
C GLN A 197 11.63 -3.21 -6.16
N PHE A 198 11.95 -1.93 -6.06
CA PHE A 198 11.13 -0.96 -5.35
C PHE A 198 9.99 -0.47 -6.23
N ILE A 199 8.75 -0.67 -5.76
CA ILE A 199 7.57 -0.01 -6.30
C ILE A 199 7.57 1.45 -5.84
N GLY A 200 7.91 1.67 -4.56
CA GLY A 200 8.12 2.99 -3.99
C GLY A 200 9.04 2.96 -2.77
N GLY A 201 9.58 4.12 -2.43
CA GLY A 201 10.44 4.32 -1.25
C GLY A 201 10.28 5.70 -0.60
N SER A 202 9.19 6.40 -0.93
CA SER A 202 8.85 7.72 -0.39
C SER A 202 7.88 7.61 0.79
N ASP A 203 7.38 8.75 1.25
CA ASP A 203 6.43 8.87 2.36
C ASP A 203 4.97 9.09 1.88
N GLY A 204 4.00 9.12 2.80
CA GLY A 204 2.60 9.40 2.51
C GLY A 204 2.25 10.86 2.18
N PHE A 205 3.21 11.80 2.30
CA PHE A 205 3.03 13.23 2.05
C PHE A 205 3.58 13.71 0.69
N ASP A 206 4.52 12.98 0.09
CA ASP A 206 5.19 13.38 -1.15
C ASP A 206 4.36 13.05 -2.41
N PRO A 207 3.90 14.06 -3.17
CA PRO A 207 3.12 13.82 -4.39
C PRO A 207 3.94 13.25 -5.55
N ARG A 208 5.28 13.27 -5.45
CA ARG A 208 6.18 12.77 -6.49
C ARG A 208 6.71 11.36 -6.22
N GLY A 209 6.25 10.73 -5.15
CA GLY A 209 6.77 9.46 -4.68
C GLY A 209 5.66 8.47 -4.33
N ILE A 210 5.99 7.20 -4.49
CA ILE A 210 5.16 6.08 -4.05
C ILE A 210 5.63 5.68 -2.64
N THR A 211 4.70 5.34 -1.74
CA THR A 211 5.03 4.92 -0.37
C THR A 211 5.90 3.66 -0.38
N THR A 212 6.64 3.41 0.71
CA THR A 212 7.55 2.26 0.81
C THR A 212 6.83 0.96 0.49
N CYS A 213 7.25 0.30 -0.58
CA CYS A 213 6.67 -0.96 -1.05
C CYS A 213 7.64 -1.57 -2.06
N PHE A 214 8.06 -2.81 -1.84
CA PHE A 214 9.05 -3.45 -2.71
C PHE A 214 8.92 -4.96 -2.74
N LEU A 215 9.43 -5.54 -3.83
CA LEU A 215 9.48 -6.97 -4.06
C LEU A 215 10.90 -7.46 -3.77
N ALA A 216 11.02 -8.56 -3.04
CA ALA A 216 12.28 -9.26 -2.85
C ALA A 216 12.23 -10.65 -3.48
N TYR A 217 13.33 -11.01 -4.15
CA TYR A 217 13.51 -12.28 -4.82
C TYR A 217 14.78 -12.93 -4.30
N PHE A 218 14.69 -14.23 -4.03
CA PHE A 218 15.78 -15.01 -3.44
C PHE A 218 16.15 -16.16 -4.40
N GLY A 219 17.33 -16.08 -4.99
CA GLY A 219 17.79 -16.89 -6.13
C GLY A 219 17.95 -18.40 -5.93
N ALA A 220 17.59 -18.94 -4.76
CA ALA A 220 17.83 -20.35 -4.41
C ALA A 220 16.65 -21.29 -4.71
N THR A 221 15.47 -20.76 -5.05
CA THR A 221 14.28 -21.57 -5.33
C THR A 221 13.84 -21.27 -6.74
N GLY A 222 14.00 -22.21 -7.67
CA GLY A 222 13.58 -22.09 -9.09
C GLY A 222 12.06 -22.00 -9.30
N LYS A 223 11.40 -21.14 -8.51
CA LYS A 223 10.02 -20.69 -8.63
C LYS A 223 10.05 -19.16 -8.53
N ASP A 224 9.59 -18.50 -9.57
CA ASP A 224 9.69 -17.05 -9.80
C ASP A 224 8.67 -16.26 -8.96
N THR A 225 8.62 -16.49 -7.65
CA THR A 225 7.72 -15.75 -6.76
C THR A 225 8.47 -14.78 -5.86
N ALA A 226 7.96 -13.55 -5.84
CA ALA A 226 8.42 -12.48 -4.97
C ALA A 226 7.76 -12.56 -3.60
N ILE A 227 8.50 -12.06 -2.60
CA ILE A 227 7.89 -11.59 -1.35
C ILE A 227 7.62 -10.10 -1.53
N LEU A 228 6.37 -9.68 -1.30
CA LEU A 228 6.00 -8.27 -1.25
C LEU A 228 6.15 -7.77 0.20
N PHE A 229 6.90 -6.69 0.38
CA PHE A 229 7.09 -6.02 1.68
C PHE A 229 6.25 -4.76 1.73
N ASP A 230 5.25 -4.77 2.59
CA ASP A 230 4.15 -3.80 2.68
C ASP A 230 3.42 -3.60 1.34
N VAL A 231 2.28 -2.90 1.37
CA VAL A 231 1.36 -2.82 0.23
C VAL A 231 0.89 -1.39 -0.01
N ALA A 232 1.66 -0.65 -0.80
CA ALA A 232 1.27 0.67 -1.28
C ALA A 232 -0.05 0.66 -2.06
N ALA A 233 -0.77 1.77 -2.01
CA ALA A 233 -2.03 1.97 -2.76
C ALA A 233 -1.88 1.69 -4.26
N TYR A 234 -2.97 1.38 -4.95
CA TYR A 234 -3.01 1.21 -6.41
C TYR A 234 -1.99 0.17 -6.93
N LEU A 235 -1.77 -0.89 -6.14
CA LEU A 235 -0.76 -1.91 -6.36
C LEU A 235 -0.87 -2.53 -7.74
N ARG A 236 -2.07 -2.88 -8.22
CA ARG A 236 -2.21 -3.61 -9.50
C ARG A 236 -1.73 -2.81 -10.69
N VAL A 237 -2.04 -1.52 -10.73
CA VAL A 237 -1.58 -0.63 -11.81
C VAL A 237 -0.06 -0.42 -11.72
N ARG A 238 0.48 -0.28 -10.50
CA ARG A 238 1.91 -0.10 -10.26
C ARG A 238 2.74 -1.35 -10.58
N LEU A 239 2.23 -2.54 -10.26
CA LEU A 239 2.84 -3.81 -10.67
C LEU A 239 2.77 -3.99 -12.19
N GLY A 240 1.63 -3.65 -12.79
CA GLY A 240 1.45 -3.71 -14.24
C GLY A 240 2.45 -2.84 -14.99
N SER A 241 2.75 -1.62 -14.51
CA SER A 241 3.78 -0.76 -15.12
C SER A 241 5.21 -1.27 -14.93
N LEU A 242 5.43 -2.21 -14.00
CA LEU A 242 6.69 -2.94 -13.82
C LEU A 242 6.73 -4.27 -14.56
N ASN A 243 5.70 -4.60 -15.35
CA ASN A 243 5.54 -5.90 -16.00
C ASN A 243 5.49 -7.08 -15.01
N ILE A 244 4.79 -6.89 -13.88
CA ILE A 244 4.64 -7.90 -12.83
C ILE A 244 3.17 -8.22 -12.64
N SER A 245 2.85 -9.51 -12.63
CA SER A 245 1.52 -9.97 -12.27
C SER A 245 1.41 -10.17 -10.77
N THR A 246 0.23 -9.93 -10.18
CA THR A 246 -0.05 -10.30 -8.79
C THR A 246 0.12 -11.80 -8.54
N ASN A 247 0.03 -12.63 -9.59
CA ASN A 247 0.30 -14.07 -9.53
C ASN A 247 1.75 -14.42 -9.23
N GLN A 248 2.68 -13.48 -9.40
CA GLN A 248 4.10 -13.66 -9.10
C GLN A 248 4.41 -13.30 -7.63
N ILE A 249 3.41 -12.99 -6.81
CA ILE A 249 3.58 -12.67 -5.39
C ILE A 249 3.09 -13.87 -4.58
N SER A 250 3.99 -14.58 -3.92
CA SER A 250 3.62 -15.75 -3.08
C SER A 250 3.33 -15.36 -1.65
N ASP A 251 4.13 -14.44 -1.12
CA ASP A 251 4.11 -14.06 0.29
C ASP A 251 4.06 -12.53 0.41
N VAL A 252 3.37 -12.05 1.43
CA VAL A 252 3.27 -10.64 1.79
C VAL A 252 3.73 -10.50 3.23
N PHE A 253 4.80 -9.74 3.45
CA PHE A 253 5.22 -9.31 4.78
C PHE A 253 4.60 -7.94 5.08
N ILE A 254 3.88 -7.84 6.20
CA ILE A 254 3.33 -6.56 6.68
C ILE A 254 4.08 -6.14 7.94
N SER A 255 4.74 -4.99 7.87
CA SER A 255 5.52 -4.42 8.97
C SER A 255 4.63 -3.84 10.05
N HIS A 256 3.60 -3.06 9.68
CA HIS A 256 2.63 -2.42 10.58
C HIS A 256 1.43 -1.88 9.79
N LEU A 257 0.50 -1.18 10.46
CA LEU A 257 -0.82 -0.85 9.93
C LEU A 257 -1.08 0.64 9.67
N HIS A 258 -0.06 1.50 9.60
CA HIS A 258 -0.29 2.83 9.05
C HIS A 258 -0.76 2.70 7.59
N GLU A 259 -1.64 3.62 7.18
CA GLU A 259 -2.31 3.55 5.88
C GLU A 259 -1.32 3.41 4.70
N ASP A 260 -0.16 4.08 4.74
CA ASP A 260 0.83 4.06 3.67
C ASP A 260 1.52 2.70 3.46
N HIS A 261 1.39 1.77 4.41
CA HIS A 261 1.92 0.40 4.34
C HIS A 261 0.86 -0.65 4.00
N ILE A 262 -0.44 -0.32 4.06
CA ILE A 262 -1.53 -1.29 3.86
C ILE A 262 -2.61 -0.83 2.88
N ALA A 263 -2.53 0.38 2.33
CA ALA A 263 -3.57 0.96 1.47
C ALA A 263 -3.91 0.12 0.22
N GLY A 264 -2.96 -0.64 -0.33
CA GLY A 264 -3.20 -1.53 -1.47
C GLY A 264 -3.60 -2.95 -1.07
N LEU A 265 -3.62 -3.29 0.22
CA LEU A 265 -3.91 -4.64 0.68
C LEU A 265 -5.34 -5.10 0.32
N PRO A 266 -6.40 -4.28 0.48
CA PRO A 266 -7.73 -4.68 0.03
C PRO A 266 -7.78 -4.99 -1.47
N GLU A 267 -7.03 -4.25 -2.30
CA GLU A 267 -6.95 -4.49 -3.73
C GLU A 267 -6.30 -5.85 -4.01
N LEU A 268 -5.19 -6.16 -3.35
CA LEU A 268 -4.51 -7.44 -3.49
C LEU A 268 -5.40 -8.63 -3.09
N LEU A 269 -6.17 -8.51 -2.01
CA LEU A 269 -7.01 -9.60 -1.50
C LEU A 269 -8.27 -9.83 -2.33
N LEU A 270 -8.91 -8.74 -2.75
CA LEU A 270 -10.21 -8.81 -3.42
C LEU A 270 -10.11 -8.94 -4.93
N MET A 271 -9.02 -8.42 -5.50
CA MET A 271 -8.80 -8.35 -6.95
C MET A 271 -7.55 -9.11 -7.38
N GLY A 272 -6.82 -9.73 -6.44
CA GLY A 272 -5.77 -10.69 -6.72
C GLY A 272 -6.32 -12.00 -7.27
N ASN A 273 -5.48 -12.69 -8.02
CA ASN A 273 -5.81 -13.97 -8.65
C ASN A 273 -5.32 -15.17 -7.82
N VAL A 274 -4.51 -14.93 -6.78
CA VAL A 274 -3.97 -15.94 -5.88
C VAL A 274 -4.19 -15.52 -4.43
N ARG A 275 -4.45 -16.50 -3.56
CA ARG A 275 -4.45 -16.29 -2.12
C ARG A 275 -2.99 -16.13 -1.67
N VAL A 276 -2.71 -15.03 -1.00
CA VAL A 276 -1.36 -14.71 -0.53
C VAL A 276 -1.11 -15.27 0.87
N ARG A 277 0.13 -15.68 1.12
CA ARG A 277 0.58 -16.01 2.47
C ARG A 277 0.98 -14.73 3.21
N LEU A 278 0.27 -14.42 4.29
CA LEU A 278 0.54 -13.24 5.11
C LEU A 278 1.53 -13.58 6.22
N ILE A 279 2.65 -12.86 6.27
CA ILE A 279 3.71 -13.01 7.26
C ILE A 279 3.76 -11.75 8.12
N THR A 280 3.37 -11.88 9.39
CA THR A 280 3.46 -10.82 10.41
C THR A 280 3.24 -11.42 11.79
N SER A 281 3.39 -10.64 12.87
CA SER A 281 3.15 -11.14 14.23
C SER A 281 1.66 -11.31 14.52
N GLN A 282 1.34 -12.10 15.54
CA GLN A 282 -0.02 -12.32 16.01
C GLN A 282 -0.70 -11.02 16.46
N THR A 283 0.06 -10.12 17.09
CA THR A 283 -0.39 -8.79 17.52
C THR A 283 -0.86 -7.96 16.33
N ILE A 284 -0.03 -7.85 15.29
CA ILE A 284 -0.34 -7.09 14.08
C ILE A 284 -1.46 -7.77 13.29
N TYR A 285 -1.45 -9.10 13.19
CA TYR A 285 -2.48 -9.86 12.49
C TYR A 285 -3.88 -9.63 13.09
N ARG A 286 -4.03 -9.70 14.42
CA ARG A 286 -5.34 -9.44 15.07
C ARG A 286 -5.80 -7.99 14.88
N SER A 287 -4.88 -7.05 14.94
CA SER A 287 -5.13 -5.64 14.62
C SER A 287 -5.59 -5.46 13.17
N LEU A 288 -4.94 -6.15 12.23
CA LEU A 288 -5.31 -6.17 10.82
C LEU A 288 -6.71 -6.76 10.59
N LEU A 289 -7.09 -7.83 11.30
CA LEU A 289 -8.43 -8.41 11.20
C LEU A 289 -9.51 -7.40 11.65
N ARG A 290 -9.30 -6.69 12.76
CA ARG A 290 -10.21 -5.63 13.22
C ARG A 290 -10.29 -4.48 12.22
N LEU A 291 -9.15 -4.05 11.69
CA LEU A 291 -9.06 -2.99 10.70
C LEU A 291 -9.80 -3.34 9.41
N LEU A 292 -9.53 -4.51 8.82
CA LEU A 292 -10.16 -4.94 7.57
C LEU A 292 -11.65 -5.28 7.76
N SER A 293 -12.03 -5.84 8.91
CA SER A 293 -13.42 -6.07 9.29
C SER A 293 -14.20 -4.74 9.32
N ALA A 294 -13.63 -3.72 9.97
CA ALA A 294 -14.19 -2.39 10.00
C ALA A 294 -14.19 -1.72 8.60
N MET A 295 -13.14 -1.91 7.80
CA MET A 295 -13.03 -1.33 6.45
C MET A 295 -14.07 -1.91 5.48
N MET A 296 -14.22 -3.24 5.48
CA MET A 296 -15.04 -3.98 4.52
C MET A 296 -16.45 -4.26 5.03
N ALA A 297 -16.77 -3.92 6.28
CA ALA A 297 -18.03 -4.27 6.94
C ALA A 297 -18.30 -5.79 6.95
N LEU A 298 -17.25 -6.58 7.15
CA LEU A 298 -17.33 -8.05 7.21
C LEU A 298 -16.90 -8.56 8.58
N PRO A 299 -17.42 -9.71 9.03
CA PRO A 299 -16.92 -10.40 10.22
C PRO A 299 -15.41 -10.74 10.11
N GLN A 300 -14.68 -10.76 11.23
CA GLN A 300 -13.22 -11.00 11.22
C GLN A 300 -12.84 -12.39 10.72
N GLU A 301 -13.75 -13.35 10.87
CA GLU A 301 -13.63 -14.74 10.47
C GLU A 301 -13.64 -14.84 8.93
N ASP A 302 -14.50 -14.04 8.28
CA ASP A 302 -14.56 -13.93 6.83
C ASP A 302 -13.29 -13.25 6.28
N ILE A 303 -12.77 -12.24 6.98
CA ILE A 303 -11.49 -11.60 6.64
C ILE A 303 -10.33 -12.61 6.75
N ALA A 304 -10.29 -13.41 7.82
CA ALA A 304 -9.22 -14.38 8.04
C ALA A 304 -9.11 -15.42 6.91
N ILE A 305 -10.22 -15.74 6.25
CA ILE A 305 -10.25 -16.66 5.09
C ILE A 305 -9.52 -16.08 3.87
N LEU A 306 -9.34 -14.76 3.78
CA LEU A 306 -8.65 -14.11 2.66
C LEU A 306 -7.13 -14.36 2.65
N PHE A 307 -6.54 -14.84 3.75
CA PHE A 307 -5.10 -15.00 3.91
C PHE A 307 -4.70 -16.42 4.26
N ASP A 308 -3.55 -16.89 3.79
CA ASP A 308 -2.82 -17.97 4.46
C ASP A 308 -1.90 -17.36 5.53
N TYR A 309 -2.33 -17.35 6.80
CA TYR A 309 -1.57 -16.67 7.85
C TYR A 309 -0.41 -17.53 8.35
N SER A 310 0.81 -16.99 8.27
CA SER A 310 2.03 -17.57 8.81
C SER A 310 2.63 -16.67 9.89
N PRO A 311 2.49 -17.02 11.19
CA PRO A 311 2.93 -16.18 12.29
C PRO A 311 4.45 -16.02 12.32
N LEU A 312 4.91 -14.78 12.42
CA LEU A 312 6.31 -14.41 12.63
C LEU A 312 6.45 -13.69 13.96
N GLU A 313 6.79 -14.44 15.01
CA GLU A 313 7.05 -13.90 16.34
C GLU A 313 8.54 -13.64 16.56
N PRO A 314 8.94 -12.58 17.28
CA PRO A 314 10.35 -12.26 17.47
C PRO A 314 11.22 -13.41 18.00
N GLU A 315 10.69 -14.22 18.92
CA GLU A 315 11.42 -15.33 19.54
C GLU A 315 11.37 -16.63 18.72
N ARG A 316 10.64 -16.65 17.59
CA ARG A 316 10.37 -17.87 16.83
C ARG A 316 10.64 -17.64 15.34
N PRO A 317 11.86 -17.97 14.88
CA PRO A 317 12.18 -17.95 13.46
C PRO A 317 11.18 -18.80 12.66
N LEU A 318 10.76 -18.28 11.52
CA LEU A 318 9.82 -18.94 10.61
C LEU A 318 10.57 -19.43 9.38
N GLN A 319 10.47 -20.71 9.06
CA GLN A 319 11.14 -21.30 7.91
C GLN A 319 10.10 -21.79 6.89
N ILE A 320 10.09 -21.17 5.70
CA ILE A 320 9.10 -21.42 4.65
C ILE A 320 9.80 -21.38 3.30
N ASP A 321 9.61 -22.41 2.46
CA ASP A 321 10.08 -22.43 1.07
C ASP A 321 11.56 -22.01 0.91
N GLY A 322 12.45 -22.54 1.77
CA GLY A 322 13.89 -22.22 1.77
C GLY A 322 14.28 -20.85 2.34
N LYS A 323 13.31 -20.08 2.85
CA LYS A 323 13.49 -18.75 3.42
C LYS A 323 13.40 -18.82 4.94
N LYS A 324 14.36 -18.21 5.64
CA LYS A 324 14.37 -18.10 7.10
C LYS A 324 14.05 -16.67 7.49
N PHE A 325 12.87 -16.46 8.08
CA PHE A 325 12.42 -15.20 8.62
C PHE A 325 12.71 -15.11 10.11
N GLU A 326 13.28 -13.99 10.54
CA GLU A 326 13.51 -13.66 11.94
C GLU A 326 13.06 -12.22 12.16
N ALA A 327 12.35 -11.93 13.25
CA ALA A 327 11.81 -10.59 13.47
C ALA A 327 12.17 -10.04 14.84
N ILE A 328 12.03 -8.73 14.97
CA ILE A 328 12.00 -8.02 16.25
C ILE A 328 10.89 -6.97 16.17
N TYR A 329 10.37 -6.49 17.29
CA TYR A 329 9.54 -5.29 17.27
C TYR A 329 10.41 -4.04 17.08
N SER A 330 10.18 -3.29 16.02
CA SER A 330 10.74 -1.96 15.80
C SER A 330 10.19 -0.96 16.80
N ILE A 331 10.94 0.11 17.03
CA ILE A 331 10.53 1.21 17.90
C ILE A 331 9.79 2.28 17.08
N HIS A 332 8.46 2.21 17.12
CA HIS A 332 7.54 3.05 16.36
C HIS A 332 6.24 3.34 17.14
N THR A 333 5.35 4.18 16.60
CA THR A 333 4.12 4.65 17.26
C THR A 333 3.04 3.60 17.46
N ILE A 334 3.05 2.53 16.64
CA ILE A 334 2.18 1.36 16.76
C ILE A 334 3.02 0.07 16.64
N PRO A 335 2.51 -1.12 17.02
CA PRO A 335 3.24 -2.38 16.85
C PRO A 335 3.79 -2.54 15.44
N THR A 336 5.11 -2.58 15.34
CA THR A 336 5.82 -2.62 14.05
C THR A 336 6.90 -3.69 14.09
N LEU A 337 7.02 -4.48 13.04
CA LEU A 337 8.08 -5.48 12.89
C LEU A 337 9.20 -5.01 11.99
N ALA A 338 10.42 -5.23 12.48
CA ALA A 338 11.62 -5.34 11.67
C ALA A 338 11.88 -6.83 11.38
N VAL A 339 12.31 -7.17 10.17
CA VAL A 339 12.47 -8.55 9.71
C VAL A 339 13.80 -8.79 8.99
N ARG A 340 14.34 -9.98 9.16
CA ARG A 340 15.50 -10.54 8.46
C ARG A 340 15.05 -11.74 7.65
N VAL A 341 15.44 -11.79 6.38
CA VAL A 341 15.17 -12.92 5.48
C VAL A 341 16.40 -13.18 4.63
N ASN A 342 17.09 -14.29 4.87
CA ASN A 342 18.23 -14.75 4.05
C ASN A 342 19.24 -13.63 3.67
N GLY A 343 19.59 -12.73 4.61
CA GLY A 343 20.53 -11.61 4.39
C GLY A 343 19.91 -10.27 3.98
N LEU A 344 18.63 -10.23 3.61
CA LEU A 344 17.83 -9.00 3.47
C LEU A 344 17.24 -8.62 4.83
N TYR A 345 17.57 -7.43 5.32
CA TYR A 345 17.00 -6.88 6.55
C TYR A 345 16.11 -5.70 6.20
N TYR A 346 14.89 -5.65 6.72
CA TYR A 346 13.97 -4.54 6.57
C TYR A 346 13.55 -4.03 7.95
N SER A 347 13.80 -2.76 8.24
CA SER A 347 13.51 -2.18 9.56
C SER A 347 12.02 -1.98 9.84
N GLY A 348 11.15 -2.07 8.83
CA GLY A 348 9.86 -1.38 8.89
C GLY A 348 10.08 0.12 9.11
N ASP A 349 9.08 0.80 9.64
CA ASP A 349 9.26 2.14 10.18
C ASP A 349 9.92 2.07 11.56
N MET A 350 10.95 2.88 11.75
CA MET A 350 11.77 2.86 12.95
C MET A 350 12.63 4.10 13.06
N ARG A 351 12.67 4.71 14.25
CA ARG A 351 13.73 5.65 14.60
C ARG A 351 15.00 4.96 15.07
N TYR A 352 15.86 4.59 14.12
CA TYR A 352 17.20 4.08 14.41
C TYR A 352 18.14 5.22 14.83
N ASN A 353 18.45 5.27 16.13
CA ASN A 353 19.49 6.14 16.66
C ASN A 353 20.03 5.57 17.98
N GLU A 354 21.29 5.12 17.96
CA GLU A 354 21.89 4.41 19.11
C GLU A 354 22.00 5.28 20.37
N ALA A 355 22.30 6.57 20.22
CA ALA A 355 22.35 7.51 21.34
C ALA A 355 20.95 7.80 21.91
N TRP A 356 19.93 7.81 21.06
CA TRP A 356 18.54 7.92 21.51
C TRP A 356 18.08 6.64 22.22
N PHE A 357 18.54 5.46 21.79
CA PHE A 357 18.29 4.23 22.54
C PHE A 357 18.93 4.24 23.93
N ASP A 358 20.10 4.85 24.09
CA ASP A 358 20.70 5.10 25.42
C ASP A 358 19.80 5.99 26.29
N GLU A 359 19.28 7.08 25.72
CA GLU A 359 18.35 7.97 26.42
C GLU A 359 17.08 7.23 26.87
N LEU A 360 16.47 6.45 25.99
CA LEU A 360 15.27 5.67 26.30
C LEU A 360 15.53 4.59 27.35
N THR A 361 16.73 4.00 27.36
CA THR A 361 17.15 3.05 28.40
C THR A 361 17.28 3.77 29.75
N GLY A 362 17.89 4.96 29.77
CA GLY A 362 17.98 5.80 30.99
C GLY A 362 16.61 6.23 31.53
N LYS A 363 15.60 6.33 30.65
CA LYS A 363 14.19 6.61 31.01
C LYS A 363 13.36 5.37 31.36
N ASN A 364 13.95 4.17 31.35
CA ASN A 364 13.27 2.89 31.53
C ASN A 364 12.16 2.60 30.50
N VAL A 365 12.22 3.24 29.32
CA VAL A 365 11.35 2.91 28.18
C VAL A 365 11.85 1.63 27.51
N LEU A 366 13.17 1.55 27.27
CA LEU A 366 13.82 0.35 26.76
C LEU A 366 14.52 -0.41 27.90
N SER A 367 14.42 -1.73 27.87
CA SER A 367 15.32 -2.57 28.67
C SER A 367 16.71 -2.66 28.01
N PRO A 368 17.78 -2.97 28.77
CA PRO A 368 19.11 -3.19 28.19
C PRO A 368 19.13 -4.28 27.11
N THR A 369 18.31 -5.33 27.26
CA THR A 369 18.13 -6.39 26.25
C THR A 369 17.45 -5.84 25.00
N ARG A 370 16.36 -5.08 25.15
CA ARG A 370 15.66 -4.47 24.01
C ARG A 370 16.58 -3.55 23.22
N ARG A 371 17.32 -2.67 23.90
CA ARG A 371 18.32 -1.80 23.28
C ARG A 371 19.33 -2.59 22.46
N ARG A 372 19.88 -3.67 23.03
CA ARG A 372 20.87 -4.50 22.35
C ARG A 372 20.29 -5.12 21.08
N GLU A 373 19.09 -5.69 21.18
CA GLU A 373 18.41 -6.30 20.03
C GLU A 373 18.17 -5.30 18.89
N LEU A 374 17.77 -4.06 19.18
CA LEU A 374 17.61 -2.99 18.16
C LEU A 374 18.93 -2.65 17.46
N ILE A 375 20.04 -2.61 18.21
CA ILE A 375 21.37 -2.29 17.67
C ILE A 375 21.94 -3.46 16.87
N GLU A 376 21.74 -4.68 17.36
CA GLU A 376 22.16 -5.92 16.70
C GLU A 376 21.34 -6.16 15.44
N PHE A 377 20.06 -5.78 15.39
CA PHE A 377 19.21 -5.91 14.21
C PHE A 377 19.90 -5.35 12.96
N ALA A 378 20.40 -4.13 13.02
CA ALA A 378 20.99 -3.40 11.89
C ALA A 378 22.46 -3.74 11.60
N GLN A 379 22.89 -4.98 11.88
CA GLN A 379 24.26 -5.46 11.68
C GLN A 379 24.31 -6.68 10.76
N GLU A 380 25.36 -6.74 9.94
CA GLU A 380 25.72 -7.88 9.09
C GLU A 380 24.69 -8.21 8.00
N ALA A 381 23.85 -7.24 7.61
CA ALA A 381 22.96 -7.41 6.46
C ALA A 381 23.76 -7.40 5.14
N SER A 382 23.38 -8.28 4.22
CA SER A 382 23.78 -8.17 2.82
C SER A 382 23.14 -6.93 2.19
N ILE A 383 21.85 -6.73 2.44
CA ILE A 383 21.11 -5.51 2.12
C ILE A 383 20.25 -5.13 3.32
N LEU A 384 20.46 -3.94 3.87
CA LEU A 384 19.60 -3.33 4.87
C LEU A 384 18.70 -2.28 4.21
N VAL A 385 17.39 -2.53 4.17
CA VAL A 385 16.37 -1.52 3.86
C VAL A 385 15.97 -0.84 5.15
N GLN A 386 16.32 0.43 5.29
CA GLN A 386 16.22 1.20 6.53
C GLN A 386 15.33 2.42 6.34
N ASP A 387 14.36 2.60 7.24
CA ASP A 387 13.59 3.83 7.36
C ASP A 387 14.50 5.07 7.47
N ALA A 388 14.13 6.15 6.79
CA ALA A 388 14.77 7.46 6.81
C ALA A 388 13.76 8.63 6.78
N GLY A 389 12.52 8.43 7.22
CA GLY A 389 11.45 9.43 7.21
C GLY A 389 11.72 10.70 8.01
N GLY A 390 12.66 10.66 8.95
CA GLY A 390 13.03 11.79 9.82
C GLY A 390 11.99 12.15 10.89
N GLY A 391 12.01 13.41 11.33
CA GLY A 391 11.11 13.87 12.41
C GLY A 391 11.37 13.20 13.76
N SER A 392 10.33 13.07 14.57
CA SER A 392 10.41 12.54 15.95
C SER A 392 10.30 11.03 16.05
N ILE A 393 9.69 10.38 15.05
CA ILE A 393 9.32 8.95 15.11
C ILE A 393 10.05 8.08 14.08
N HIS A 394 10.71 8.67 13.08
CA HIS A 394 11.52 7.95 12.09
C HIS A 394 13.00 8.31 12.21
N THR A 395 13.83 7.53 11.51
CA THR A 395 15.29 7.76 11.48
C THR A 395 15.61 9.07 10.75
N SER A 396 16.39 9.94 11.39
CA SER A 396 16.97 11.12 10.73
C SER A 396 18.32 10.76 10.11
N VAL A 397 18.59 11.23 8.89
CA VAL A 397 19.83 10.94 8.14
C VAL A 397 21.00 11.81 8.64
N THR A 398 21.53 11.51 9.83
CA THR A 398 22.71 12.22 10.40
C THR A 398 24.03 11.56 10.01
N ALA A 399 25.15 12.26 10.22
CA ALA A 399 26.48 11.71 9.93
C ALA A 399 26.78 10.46 10.77
N GLU A 400 26.34 10.43 12.03
CA GLU A 400 26.50 9.31 12.96
C GLU A 400 25.69 8.09 12.53
N VAL A 401 24.43 8.30 12.16
CA VAL A 401 23.55 7.23 11.66
C VAL A 401 24.12 6.64 10.38
N LEU A 402 24.48 7.47 9.40
CA LEU A 402 25.08 7.01 8.15
C LEU A 402 26.37 6.22 8.41
N LYS A 403 27.25 6.74 9.26
CA LYS A 403 28.51 6.08 9.63
C LYS A 403 28.26 4.73 10.30
N SER A 404 27.26 4.63 11.18
CA SER A 404 26.95 3.38 11.86
C SER A 404 26.43 2.34 10.86
N LEU A 405 25.38 2.68 10.11
CA LEU A 405 24.73 1.74 9.19
C LEU A 405 25.66 1.26 8.07
N THR A 406 26.42 2.17 7.45
CA THR A 406 27.32 1.84 6.32
C THR A 406 28.53 1.00 6.73
N ARG A 407 28.96 1.06 8.00
CA ARG A 407 30.05 0.23 8.53
C ARG A 407 29.60 -1.17 8.92
N LYS A 408 28.33 -1.30 9.30
CA LYS A 408 27.75 -2.53 9.83
C LYS A 408 27.17 -3.45 8.76
N ASN A 409 26.93 -2.95 7.54
CA ASN A 409 26.20 -3.67 6.50
C ASN A 409 26.91 -3.57 5.14
N GLN A 410 26.71 -4.58 4.30
CA GLN A 410 27.28 -4.61 2.96
C GLN A 410 26.65 -3.54 2.06
N GLN A 411 25.32 -3.42 2.07
CA GLN A 411 24.57 -2.38 1.35
C GLN A 411 23.45 -1.83 2.23
N VAL A 412 23.20 -0.51 2.15
CA VAL A 412 22.11 0.18 2.85
C VAL A 412 21.23 0.91 1.84
N ILE A 413 19.92 0.67 1.89
CA ILE A 413 18.91 1.38 1.11
C ILE A 413 18.02 2.15 2.08
N LEU A 414 18.05 3.49 1.98
CA LEU A 414 17.21 4.37 2.76
C LEU A 414 15.84 4.50 2.10
N THR A 415 14.76 4.29 2.86
CA THR A 415 13.37 4.35 2.40
C THR A 415 12.53 5.29 3.26
N HIS A 416 11.21 5.33 3.00
CA HIS A 416 10.23 6.16 3.71
C HIS A 416 10.52 7.66 3.59
N THR A 417 11.22 8.08 2.53
CA THR A 417 11.51 9.50 2.35
C THR A 417 11.92 9.84 0.92
N PRO A 418 11.46 10.99 0.39
CA PRO A 418 12.03 11.52 -0.83
C PRO A 418 13.43 12.09 -0.59
N LYS A 419 14.42 11.54 -1.29
CA LYS A 419 15.80 12.05 -1.33
C LYS A 419 15.89 13.57 -1.54
N HIS A 420 15.02 14.14 -2.37
CA HIS A 420 15.03 15.57 -2.68
C HIS A 420 14.62 16.47 -1.50
N LYS A 421 13.94 15.95 -0.47
CA LYS A 421 13.61 16.70 0.76
C LYS A 421 14.67 16.56 1.85
N GLN A 422 15.64 15.64 1.67
CA GLN A 422 16.64 15.34 2.68
C GLN A 422 17.81 16.33 2.64
N LYS A 423 18.17 16.87 3.80
CA LYS A 423 19.41 17.65 3.98
C LYS A 423 20.54 16.70 4.36
N LEU A 424 21.19 16.13 3.36
CA LEU A 424 22.23 15.11 3.56
C LEU A 424 23.52 15.71 4.14
N PRO A 425 24.14 15.07 5.15
CA PRO A 425 25.42 15.49 5.67
C PRO A 425 26.53 15.32 4.60
N PRO A 426 27.60 16.15 4.60
CA PRO A 426 28.66 16.07 3.59
C PRO A 426 29.29 14.67 3.43
N ALA A 427 29.37 13.92 4.54
CA ALA A 427 29.87 12.56 4.57
C ALA A 427 29.08 11.58 3.69
N TYR A 428 27.81 11.84 3.37
CA TYR A 428 27.01 10.98 2.50
C TYR A 428 27.73 10.67 1.17
N LYS A 429 28.42 11.67 0.59
CA LYS A 429 29.13 11.53 -0.70
C LYS A 429 30.33 10.58 -0.65
N THR A 430 30.81 10.20 0.54
CA THR A 430 31.98 9.32 0.68
C THR A 430 31.59 7.84 0.77
N TYR A 431 30.33 7.54 1.08
CA TYR A 431 29.82 6.18 1.17
C TYR A 431 29.40 5.68 -0.21
N LYS A 432 29.93 4.51 -0.61
CA LYS A 432 29.60 3.85 -1.89
C LYS A 432 28.49 2.81 -1.78
N ASN A 433 28.23 2.34 -0.56
CA ASN A 433 27.31 1.26 -0.27
C ASN A 433 25.97 1.75 0.31
N ILE A 434 25.57 2.99 -0.01
CA ILE A 434 24.30 3.55 0.41
C ILE A 434 23.57 4.21 -0.76
N ALA A 435 22.26 3.99 -0.81
CA ALA A 435 21.37 4.64 -1.78
C ALA A 435 20.02 4.97 -1.13
N PHE A 436 19.23 5.81 -1.80
CA PHE A 436 17.81 5.99 -1.48
C PHE A 436 16.97 5.10 -2.40
N ALA A 437 15.88 4.55 -1.87
CA ALA A 437 14.86 3.84 -2.64
C ALA A 437 14.08 4.82 -3.52
N GLU A 438 14.57 5.06 -4.73
CA GLU A 438 13.82 5.80 -5.75
C GLU A 438 12.73 4.89 -6.36
N THR A 439 11.64 5.50 -6.83
CA THR A 439 10.54 4.78 -7.48
C THR A 439 11.06 3.96 -8.68
N GLY A 440 10.82 2.64 -8.69
CA GLY A 440 11.31 1.73 -9.74
C GLY A 440 12.76 1.24 -9.56
N LEU A 441 13.46 1.62 -8.48
CA LEU A 441 14.83 1.18 -8.23
C LEU A 441 14.93 -0.36 -8.19
N VAL A 442 15.89 -0.90 -8.93
CA VAL A 442 16.32 -2.31 -8.81
C VAL A 442 17.71 -2.33 -8.18
N THR A 443 17.89 -3.13 -7.14
CA THR A 443 19.20 -3.36 -6.49
C THR A 443 19.36 -4.83 -6.16
N ALA A 444 20.60 -5.32 -6.14
CA ALA A 444 20.86 -6.73 -5.96
C ALA A 444 22.24 -7.00 -5.37
N VAL A 445 22.38 -8.14 -4.68
CA VAL A 445 23.62 -8.68 -4.12
C VAL A 445 23.74 -10.17 -4.48
N GLY A 446 24.98 -10.64 -4.60
CA GLY A 446 25.30 -12.02 -4.97
C GLY A 446 25.56 -12.19 -6.46
N GLU A 447 25.75 -13.43 -6.89
CA GLU A 447 26.03 -13.76 -8.29
C GLU A 447 24.79 -13.60 -9.19
N PRO A 448 24.95 -13.19 -10.46
CA PRO A 448 23.89 -13.26 -11.47
C PRO A 448 23.34 -14.66 -11.63
N LEU A 449 22.02 -14.75 -11.80
CA LEU A 449 21.34 -15.98 -12.21
C LEU A 449 21.13 -15.92 -13.73
N ASP A 450 21.30 -17.06 -14.39
CA ASP A 450 20.96 -17.19 -15.81
C ASP A 450 19.43 -17.23 -15.96
N GLU A 451 18.87 -16.20 -16.58
CA GLU A 451 17.45 -16.15 -16.94
C GLU A 451 17.28 -16.39 -18.44
N PRO A 452 16.63 -17.48 -18.87
CA PRO A 452 16.30 -17.64 -20.28
C PRO A 452 15.25 -16.61 -20.67
N GLY A 453 15.43 -15.89 -21.80
CA GLY A 453 14.40 -14.97 -22.32
C GLY A 453 13.05 -15.64 -22.64
N GLU A 454 13.00 -16.97 -22.73
CA GLU A 454 11.76 -17.76 -22.81
C GLU A 454 10.97 -17.80 -21.48
N ALA A 455 11.64 -17.60 -20.34
CA ALA A 455 11.03 -17.62 -19.02
C ALA A 455 9.99 -16.51 -18.87
N GLU A 456 10.26 -15.30 -19.35
CA GLU A 456 9.31 -14.18 -19.23
C GLU A 456 7.99 -14.45 -19.98
N ARG A 457 8.04 -15.07 -21.16
CA ARG A 457 6.82 -15.42 -21.92
C ARG A 457 6.06 -16.53 -21.22
N LEU A 458 6.77 -17.54 -20.73
CA LEU A 458 6.16 -18.62 -19.93
C LEU A 458 5.50 -18.09 -18.66
N GLU A 459 6.13 -17.12 -17.98
CA GLU A 459 5.57 -16.43 -16.83
C GLU A 459 4.29 -15.66 -17.21
N THR A 460 4.30 -14.89 -18.31
CA THR A 460 3.11 -14.18 -18.80
C THR A 460 1.95 -15.14 -19.05
N ILE A 461 2.21 -16.25 -19.74
CA ILE A 461 1.19 -17.27 -20.02
C ILE A 461 0.74 -17.95 -18.74
N SER A 462 1.66 -18.23 -17.82
CA SER A 462 1.35 -18.87 -16.54
C SER A 462 0.54 -17.98 -15.60
N ALA A 463 0.72 -16.67 -15.70
CA ALA A 463 -0.06 -15.68 -14.98
C ALA A 463 -1.46 -15.49 -15.58
N CYS A 464 -1.72 -15.95 -16.79
CA CYS A 464 -2.99 -15.73 -17.48
C CYS A 464 -4.05 -16.77 -17.07
N PRO A 465 -5.19 -16.35 -16.48
CA PRO A 465 -6.23 -17.27 -16.02
C PRO A 465 -6.81 -18.17 -17.12
N LEU A 466 -6.80 -17.71 -18.38
CA LEU A 466 -7.28 -18.46 -19.54
C LEU A 466 -6.52 -19.80 -19.71
N TYR A 467 -5.23 -19.82 -19.35
CA TYR A 467 -4.34 -20.97 -19.51
C TYR A 467 -4.05 -21.70 -18.20
N ALA A 468 -4.74 -21.34 -17.11
CA ALA A 468 -4.49 -21.89 -15.77
C ALA A 468 -4.65 -23.42 -15.68
N ARG A 469 -5.42 -24.04 -16.59
CA ARG A 469 -5.62 -25.50 -16.65
C ARG A 469 -4.56 -26.26 -17.45
N LEU A 470 -3.74 -25.54 -18.22
CA LEU A 470 -2.65 -26.17 -18.99
C LEU A 470 -1.51 -26.55 -18.05
N SER A 471 -0.86 -27.67 -18.35
CA SER A 471 0.39 -28.09 -17.72
C SER A 471 1.53 -27.14 -18.06
N ILE A 472 2.62 -27.18 -17.28
CA ILE A 472 3.81 -26.36 -17.52
C ILE A 472 4.37 -26.61 -18.93
N SER A 473 4.41 -27.87 -19.38
CA SER A 473 4.88 -28.23 -20.71
C SER A 473 4.00 -27.64 -21.82
N GLU A 474 2.67 -27.68 -21.67
CA GLU A 474 1.75 -27.06 -22.64
C GLU A 474 1.90 -25.53 -22.67
N ARG A 475 2.06 -24.88 -21.52
CA ARG A 475 2.29 -23.43 -21.46
C ARG A 475 3.63 -23.04 -22.08
N SER A 476 4.67 -23.86 -21.89
CA SER A 476 5.99 -23.67 -22.51
C SER A 476 5.91 -23.79 -24.03
N LEU A 477 5.17 -24.78 -24.56
CA LEU A 477 4.92 -24.88 -26.01
C LEU A 477 4.15 -23.66 -26.53
N LEU A 478 3.14 -23.17 -25.80
CA LEU A 478 2.46 -21.92 -26.17
C LEU A 478 3.42 -20.74 -26.20
N ALA A 479 4.26 -20.57 -25.17
CA ALA A 479 5.25 -19.49 -25.07
C ALA A 479 6.22 -19.43 -26.25
N GLN A 480 6.53 -20.59 -26.85
CA GLN A 480 7.38 -20.70 -28.04
C GLN A 480 6.63 -20.37 -29.34
N SER A 481 5.30 -20.47 -29.35
CA SER A 481 4.46 -20.29 -30.55
C SER A 481 3.78 -18.91 -30.66
N VAL A 482 3.75 -18.13 -29.57
CA VAL A 482 3.11 -16.80 -29.57
C VAL A 482 3.92 -15.77 -30.38
N THR A 483 3.21 -14.91 -31.10
CA THR A 483 3.75 -13.69 -31.68
C THR A 483 3.64 -12.54 -30.68
N VAL A 484 4.55 -11.58 -30.78
CA VAL A 484 4.51 -10.35 -29.98
C VAL A 484 4.22 -9.20 -30.92
N ASP A 485 3.09 -8.55 -30.67
CA ASP A 485 2.71 -7.30 -31.33
C ASP A 485 3.13 -6.12 -30.44
N THR A 486 3.17 -4.91 -30.98
CA THR A 486 3.53 -3.72 -30.19
C THR A 486 2.62 -2.57 -30.55
N TRP A 487 2.12 -1.89 -29.52
CA TRP A 487 1.25 -0.73 -29.65
C TRP A 487 1.87 0.48 -28.97
N ALA A 488 1.80 1.62 -29.64
CA ALA A 488 2.20 2.90 -29.08
C ALA A 488 1.15 3.44 -28.10
N ASP A 489 1.54 4.41 -27.27
CA ASP A 489 0.65 5.04 -26.30
C ASP A 489 -0.64 5.58 -26.95
N GLY A 490 -1.79 5.26 -26.36
CA GLY A 490 -3.11 5.66 -26.83
C GLY A 490 -3.65 4.88 -28.02
N GLU A 491 -2.87 3.97 -28.63
CA GLU A 491 -3.37 3.15 -29.75
C GLU A 491 -4.48 2.21 -29.30
N THR A 492 -5.45 2.01 -30.18
CA THR A 492 -6.61 1.15 -29.90
C THR A 492 -6.32 -0.28 -30.35
N ILE A 493 -6.23 -1.18 -29.38
CA ILE A 493 -5.98 -2.62 -29.57
C ILE A 493 -7.29 -3.31 -29.99
N LEU A 494 -8.39 -3.06 -29.27
CA LEU A 494 -9.72 -3.59 -29.57
C LEU A 494 -10.76 -2.47 -29.56
N ALA A 495 -11.71 -2.51 -30.49
CA ALA A 495 -12.80 -1.55 -30.61
C ALA A 495 -14.11 -2.22 -31.05
N PRO A 496 -15.28 -1.86 -30.50
CA PRO A 496 -16.58 -2.41 -30.90
C PRO A 496 -16.83 -2.32 -32.42
N GLU A 497 -16.44 -1.21 -33.04
CA GLU A 497 -16.65 -0.92 -34.46
C GLU A 497 -15.66 -1.57 -35.44
N LYS A 498 -14.64 -2.30 -34.96
CA LYS A 498 -13.63 -2.95 -35.82
C LYS A 498 -13.87 -4.46 -35.86
N ASN A 499 -13.69 -5.07 -37.04
CA ASN A 499 -13.64 -6.52 -37.17
C ASN A 499 -12.26 -7.00 -36.70
N HIS A 500 -12.22 -7.71 -35.58
CA HIS A 500 -11.01 -8.33 -35.04
C HIS A 500 -11.13 -9.81 -35.37
N GLU A 501 -10.22 -10.37 -36.17
CA GLU A 501 -10.26 -11.71 -36.77
C GLU A 501 -10.18 -12.88 -35.75
N GLY A 502 -10.94 -12.81 -34.66
CA GLY A 502 -10.93 -13.81 -33.59
C GLY A 502 -9.63 -13.83 -32.77
N SER A 503 -8.84 -12.75 -32.78
CA SER A 503 -7.58 -12.67 -32.03
C SER A 503 -7.80 -12.59 -30.52
N VAL A 504 -7.02 -13.36 -29.77
CA VAL A 504 -6.90 -13.27 -28.30
C VAL A 504 -5.51 -12.76 -27.97
N TYR A 505 -5.45 -11.68 -27.20
CA TYR A 505 -4.18 -11.12 -26.74
C TYR A 505 -3.99 -11.38 -25.24
N ILE A 506 -2.75 -11.49 -24.82
CA ILE A 506 -2.34 -11.49 -23.42
C ILE A 506 -1.35 -10.34 -23.28
N VAL A 507 -1.56 -9.44 -22.33
CA VAL A 507 -0.59 -8.37 -22.07
C VAL A 507 0.71 -9.01 -21.59
N HIS A 508 1.81 -8.81 -22.33
CA HIS A 508 3.15 -9.23 -21.96
C HIS A 508 3.89 -8.10 -21.23
N GLN A 509 3.82 -6.87 -21.76
CA GLN A 509 4.42 -5.68 -21.15
C GLN A 509 3.50 -4.46 -21.26
N GLY A 510 3.62 -3.55 -20.30
CA GLY A 510 2.85 -2.30 -20.27
C GLY A 510 1.44 -2.46 -19.67
N LEU A 511 0.62 -1.43 -19.90
CA LEU A 511 -0.72 -1.32 -19.36
C LEU A 511 -1.76 -1.15 -20.47
N VAL A 512 -2.89 -1.83 -20.35
CA VAL A 512 -4.04 -1.67 -21.23
C VAL A 512 -5.21 -1.11 -20.43
N GLU A 513 -5.83 -0.05 -20.94
CA GLU A 513 -7.06 0.52 -20.39
C GLU A 513 -8.27 0.00 -21.16
N THR A 514 -9.28 -0.48 -20.43
CA THR A 514 -10.58 -0.83 -21.00
C THR A 514 -11.58 0.28 -20.73
N TRP A 515 -12.25 0.72 -21.79
CA TRP A 515 -13.17 1.85 -21.78
C TRP A 515 -14.56 1.41 -22.22
N LYS A 516 -15.58 1.95 -21.55
CA LYS A 516 -16.98 1.89 -21.99
C LYS A 516 -17.50 3.31 -22.04
N ASP A 517 -17.95 3.74 -23.21
CA ASP A 517 -18.30 5.12 -23.48
C ASP A 517 -17.12 6.07 -23.16
N LYS A 518 -17.29 6.99 -22.20
CA LYS A 518 -16.24 7.90 -21.72
C LYS A 518 -15.63 7.49 -20.38
N LYS A 519 -16.02 6.34 -19.83
CA LYS A 519 -15.56 5.87 -18.51
C LYS A 519 -14.49 4.80 -18.66
N ARG A 520 -13.40 4.96 -17.91
CA ARG A 520 -12.38 3.93 -17.77
C ARG A 520 -12.86 2.88 -16.77
N ILE A 521 -13.07 1.68 -17.26
CA ILE A 521 -13.66 0.59 -16.50
C ILE A 521 -12.61 -0.21 -15.75
N ARG A 522 -11.46 -0.48 -16.39
CA ARG A 522 -10.33 -1.20 -15.78
C ARG A 522 -9.03 -0.81 -16.43
N VAL A 523 -7.96 -0.95 -15.65
CA VAL A 523 -6.57 -1.01 -16.14
C VAL A 523 -6.03 -2.40 -15.84
N ILE A 524 -5.40 -3.01 -16.84
CA ILE A 524 -4.85 -4.37 -16.77
C ILE A 524 -3.40 -4.36 -17.24
N GLY A 525 -2.60 -5.27 -16.70
CA GLY A 525 -1.18 -5.43 -17.05
C GLY A 525 -0.85 -6.90 -17.33
N ARG A 526 0.43 -7.25 -17.17
CA ARG A 526 0.98 -8.57 -17.52
C ARG A 526 0.11 -9.76 -17.09
N GLY A 527 -0.14 -10.65 -18.04
CA GLY A 527 -0.93 -11.87 -17.88
C GLY A 527 -2.44 -11.67 -18.03
N ALA A 528 -2.95 -10.44 -18.13
CA ALA A 528 -4.37 -10.24 -18.42
C ALA A 528 -4.68 -10.51 -19.91
N SER A 529 -5.77 -11.22 -20.18
CA SER A 529 -6.25 -11.43 -21.56
C SER A 529 -7.23 -10.34 -22.00
N ILE A 530 -7.25 -10.07 -23.30
CA ILE A 530 -8.28 -9.28 -23.97
C ILE A 530 -8.70 -9.94 -25.28
N GLY A 531 -9.96 -9.76 -25.67
CA GLY A 531 -10.50 -10.27 -26.93
C GLY A 531 -11.04 -11.71 -26.85
N GLU A 532 -10.88 -12.40 -25.72
CA GLU A 532 -11.28 -13.81 -25.57
C GLU A 532 -12.77 -14.06 -25.88
N ARG A 533 -13.66 -13.14 -25.51
CA ARG A 533 -15.09 -13.25 -25.86
C ARG A 533 -15.33 -13.13 -27.37
N CYS A 534 -14.59 -12.24 -28.03
CA CYS A 534 -14.75 -12.03 -29.46
C CYS A 534 -14.28 -13.27 -30.23
N ALA A 535 -13.14 -13.83 -29.83
CA ALA A 535 -12.58 -15.03 -30.39
C ALA A 535 -13.42 -16.29 -30.16
N LEU A 536 -13.86 -16.51 -28.91
CA LEU A 536 -14.49 -17.77 -28.51
C LEU A 536 -16.01 -17.79 -28.74
N MET A 537 -16.67 -16.62 -28.70
CA MET A 537 -18.13 -16.51 -28.77
C MET A 537 -18.63 -15.76 -30.01
N ALA A 538 -17.73 -15.29 -30.89
CA ALA A 538 -18.06 -14.45 -32.05
C ALA A 538 -18.88 -13.19 -31.68
N GLU A 539 -18.69 -12.67 -30.47
CA GLU A 539 -19.33 -11.45 -30.00
C GLU A 539 -18.53 -10.21 -30.42
N THR A 540 -19.21 -9.12 -30.78
CA THR A 540 -18.54 -7.82 -30.89
C THR A 540 -18.09 -7.32 -29.51
N PRO A 541 -16.88 -6.70 -29.41
CA PRO A 541 -16.43 -6.13 -28.15
C PRO A 541 -17.44 -5.10 -27.62
N SER A 542 -17.86 -5.22 -26.36
CA SER A 542 -18.71 -4.19 -25.71
C SER A 542 -17.91 -3.03 -25.12
N ARG A 543 -16.58 -3.09 -25.22
CA ARG A 543 -15.61 -2.15 -24.63
C ARG A 543 -14.46 -1.98 -25.62
N SER A 544 -13.86 -0.80 -25.63
CA SER A 544 -12.58 -0.60 -26.33
C SER A 544 -11.41 -0.86 -25.39
N ALA A 545 -10.33 -1.43 -25.92
CA ALA A 545 -9.05 -1.59 -25.22
C ALA A 545 -8.01 -0.68 -25.87
N ARG A 546 -7.30 0.11 -25.06
CA ARG A 546 -6.28 1.07 -25.52
C ARG A 546 -4.98 0.89 -24.75
N ALA A 547 -3.87 1.03 -25.45
CA ALA A 547 -2.55 1.04 -24.84
C ALA A 547 -2.36 2.29 -23.95
N HIS A 548 -1.72 2.11 -22.79
CA HIS A 548 -1.29 3.16 -21.88
C HIS A 548 0.23 3.04 -21.71
N GLY A 549 0.97 3.91 -22.40
CA GLY A 549 2.37 3.71 -22.71
C GLY A 549 2.59 2.71 -23.86
N GLU A 550 3.83 2.31 -24.06
CA GLU A 550 4.17 1.22 -24.99
C GLU A 550 3.69 -0.12 -24.40
N VAL A 551 2.98 -0.91 -25.21
CA VAL A 551 2.38 -2.18 -24.80
C VAL A 551 2.80 -3.29 -25.76
N GLN A 552 3.07 -4.47 -25.20
CA GLN A 552 3.31 -5.72 -25.91
C GLN A 552 2.33 -6.80 -25.48
#